data_AF-A0A2N2IK80-F1
#
_entry.id   AF-A0A2N2IK80-F1
#
_cell.length_a   1.000
_cell.length_b   1.000
_cell.length_c   1.000
_cell.angle_alpha   90.00
_cell.angle_beta   90.00
_cell.angle_gamma   90.00
#
_symmetry.space_group_name_H-M   'P 1'
#
loop_
_entity.id
_entity.type
_entity.pdbx_description
1 polymer ?
#
loop_
_entity_poly.entity_id
_entity_poly.type
_entity_poly.pdbx_seq_one_letter_code
_entity_poly.pdbx_strand_id
1 'polypeptide(L)'
;MLSDSPPERDLEWSDSAVEGAHKFLQRVWRVVQEAAESATSTPATACAPLKTAHRALKKVTSDMERFHFNTALAEIRVLFSELANFRPETDGERTAVYEAACLGVQMIAPFAPHLCEECWETLGKGTLLANAPWPVHDESLIAENEFQLVVQVNGKVRDRLMVPTDAAEDRVRELVLESPKTREFIGDKQVRKFIYIPGRLANVVIA
;
A
#
# COMPACT_ATOMS: atom_id res chain seq x y z
N MET A 1 -6.62 -12.88 17.11
CA MET A 1 -5.56 -12.57 18.10
C MET A 1 -4.53 -11.59 17.53
N LEU A 2 -3.64 -11.98 16.61
CA LEU A 2 -2.58 -11.07 16.09
C LEU A 2 -3.11 -9.89 15.26
N SER A 3 -4.32 -9.99 14.70
CA SER A 3 -4.96 -8.90 13.95
C SER A 3 -5.62 -7.83 14.82
N ASP A 4 -5.94 -8.17 16.07
CA ASP A 4 -7.00 -7.47 16.80
C ASP A 4 -6.44 -6.44 17.79
N SER A 5 -5.24 -6.69 18.31
CA SER A 5 -4.55 -5.80 19.23
C SER A 5 -3.02 -5.93 19.08
N PRO A 6 -2.24 -4.86 19.28
CA PRO A 6 -0.80 -4.96 19.44
C PRO A 6 -0.41 -5.91 20.58
N PRO A 7 0.76 -6.58 20.51
CA PRO A 7 1.19 -7.52 21.54
C PRO A 7 1.25 -6.95 22.96
N GLU A 8 1.46 -5.64 23.11
CA GLU A 8 1.60 -4.96 24.40
C GLU A 8 0.26 -4.57 25.04
N ARG A 9 -0.86 -4.75 24.33
CA ARG A 9 -2.19 -4.33 24.80
C ARG A 9 -3.04 -5.55 25.16
N ASP A 10 -3.87 -5.37 26.18
CA ASP A 10 -4.88 -6.37 26.51
C ASP A 10 -5.80 -6.63 25.31
N LEU A 11 -6.18 -7.89 25.15
CA LEU A 11 -7.06 -8.36 24.08
C LEU A 11 -8.37 -8.83 24.70
N GLU A 12 -9.46 -8.17 24.35
CA GLU A 12 -10.80 -8.70 24.61
C GLU A 12 -11.16 -9.73 23.55
N TRP A 13 -11.48 -10.95 23.99
CA TRP A 13 -11.90 -12.01 23.08
C TRP A 13 -13.24 -11.68 22.41
N SER A 14 -13.31 -11.92 21.10
CA SER A 14 -14.53 -11.70 20.30
C SER A 14 -14.70 -12.81 19.26
N ASP A 15 -15.78 -13.58 19.37
CA ASP A 15 -16.11 -14.62 18.39
C ASP A 15 -16.32 -14.04 16.98
N SER A 16 -16.86 -12.82 16.90
CA SER A 16 -17.00 -12.10 15.62
C SER A 16 -15.66 -11.75 14.97
N ALA A 17 -14.61 -11.50 15.76
CA ALA A 17 -13.25 -11.29 15.24
C ALA A 17 -12.68 -12.60 14.67
N VAL A 18 -12.94 -13.73 15.34
CA VAL A 18 -12.56 -15.07 14.84
C VAL A 18 -13.26 -15.37 13.50
N GLU A 19 -14.56 -15.09 13.40
CA GLU A 19 -15.30 -15.25 12.14
C GLU A 19 -14.73 -14.36 11.02
N GLY A 20 -14.35 -13.13 11.35
CA GLY A 20 -13.70 -12.19 10.42
C GLY A 20 -12.30 -12.64 9.95
N ALA A 21 -11.56 -13.36 10.78
CA ALA A 21 -10.31 -14.02 10.39
C ALA A 21 -10.57 -15.22 9.47
N HIS A 22 -11.55 -16.07 9.82
CA HIS A 22 -11.91 -17.23 9.00
C HIS A 22 -12.36 -16.84 7.58
N LYS A 23 -13.27 -15.86 7.46
CA LYS A 23 -13.73 -15.34 6.15
C LYS A 23 -12.59 -14.77 5.31
N PHE A 24 -11.60 -14.16 5.96
CA PHE A 24 -10.42 -13.65 5.27
C PHE A 24 -9.54 -14.78 4.73
N LEU A 25 -9.27 -15.82 5.53
CA LEU A 25 -8.51 -16.99 5.07
C LEU A 25 -9.21 -17.71 3.90
N GLN A 26 -10.55 -17.82 3.93
CA GLN A 26 -11.31 -18.34 2.79
C GLN A 26 -11.17 -17.48 1.53
N ARG A 27 -11.13 -16.15 1.68
CA ARG A 27 -10.88 -15.24 0.56
C ARG A 27 -9.48 -15.42 -0.02
N VAL A 28 -8.46 -15.55 0.84
CA VAL A 28 -7.07 -15.81 0.43
C VAL A 28 -7.03 -17.08 -0.43
N TRP A 29 -7.61 -18.17 0.07
CA TRP A 29 -7.68 -19.44 -0.67
C TRP A 29 -8.33 -19.31 -2.04
N ARG A 30 -9.47 -18.61 -2.13
CA ARG A 30 -10.16 -18.41 -3.41
C ARG A 30 -9.33 -17.59 -4.39
N VAL A 31 -8.77 -16.46 -3.93
CA VAL A 31 -7.93 -15.59 -4.78
C VAL A 31 -6.70 -16.33 -5.29
N VAL A 32 -6.06 -17.15 -4.45
CA VAL A 32 -4.88 -17.93 -4.84
C VAL A 32 -5.21 -18.96 -5.92
N GLN A 33 -6.32 -19.70 -5.78
CA GLN A 33 -6.75 -20.65 -6.82
C GLN A 33 -7.04 -19.94 -8.14
N GLU A 34 -7.83 -18.86 -8.12
CA GLU A 34 -8.15 -18.07 -9.32
C GLU A 34 -6.87 -17.52 -10.01
N ALA A 35 -5.89 -17.07 -9.22
CA ALA A 35 -4.61 -16.57 -9.71
C ALA A 35 -3.73 -17.69 -10.30
N ALA A 36 -3.71 -18.88 -9.68
CA ALA A 36 -2.97 -20.04 -10.18
C ALA A 36 -3.53 -20.55 -11.51
N GLU A 37 -4.86 -20.64 -11.64
CA GLU A 37 -5.54 -21.03 -12.89
C GLU A 37 -5.30 -20.05 -14.04
N SER A 38 -5.11 -18.77 -13.69
CA SER A 38 -4.93 -17.67 -14.64
C SER A 38 -3.47 -17.42 -15.03
N ALA A 39 -2.51 -18.15 -14.44
CA ALA A 39 -1.09 -17.92 -14.64
C ALA A 39 -0.69 -18.08 -16.11
N THR A 40 0.13 -17.15 -16.61
CA THR A 40 0.65 -17.16 -17.97
C THR A 40 2.17 -17.01 -17.98
N SER A 41 2.81 -17.25 -19.13
CA SER A 41 4.24 -17.02 -19.33
C SER A 41 4.59 -15.60 -19.75
N THR A 42 3.58 -14.72 -19.92
CA THR A 42 3.78 -13.32 -20.30
C THR A 42 4.35 -12.54 -19.11
N PRO A 43 5.33 -11.62 -19.31
CA PRO A 43 5.84 -10.77 -18.24
C PRO A 43 4.74 -9.96 -17.55
N ALA A 44 4.86 -9.76 -16.24
CA ALA A 44 3.89 -9.00 -15.47
C ALA A 44 3.83 -7.53 -15.91
N THR A 45 2.61 -7.03 -16.08
CA THR A 45 2.36 -5.59 -16.26
C THR A 45 2.49 -4.89 -14.92
N ALA A 46 3.12 -3.71 -14.88
CA ALA A 46 3.19 -2.86 -13.70
C ALA A 46 1.83 -2.18 -13.37
N CYS A 47 0.80 -2.98 -13.12
CA CYS A 47 -0.56 -2.54 -12.79
C CYS A 47 -0.79 -2.49 -11.27
N ALA A 48 -1.99 -2.02 -10.88
CA ALA A 48 -2.32 -1.73 -9.49
C ALA A 48 -2.06 -2.90 -8.52
N PRO A 49 -2.51 -4.15 -8.79
CA PRO A 49 -2.26 -5.30 -7.89
C PRO A 49 -0.78 -5.51 -7.54
N LEU A 50 0.10 -5.42 -8.53
CA LEU A 50 1.54 -5.65 -8.33
C LEU A 50 2.17 -4.51 -7.53
N LYS A 51 1.83 -3.26 -7.85
CA LYS A 51 2.28 -2.08 -7.10
C LYS A 51 1.81 -2.14 -5.64
N THR A 52 0.56 -2.52 -5.41
CA THR A 52 0.00 -2.70 -4.06
C THR A 52 0.72 -3.82 -3.32
N ALA A 53 1.03 -4.95 -3.97
CA ALA A 53 1.77 -6.04 -3.34
C ALA A 53 3.17 -5.60 -2.88
N HIS A 54 3.92 -4.87 -3.71
CA HIS A 54 5.23 -4.35 -3.32
C HIS A 54 5.15 -3.28 -2.22
N ARG A 55 4.13 -2.41 -2.24
CA ARG A 55 3.91 -1.42 -1.18
C ARG A 55 3.58 -2.10 0.15
N ALA A 56 2.67 -3.08 0.11
CA ALA A 56 2.30 -3.89 1.26
C ALA A 56 3.53 -4.63 1.81
N LEU A 57 4.35 -5.23 0.95
CA LEU A 57 5.56 -5.95 1.36
C LEU A 57 6.54 -5.05 2.12
N LYS A 58 6.82 -3.85 1.61
CA LYS A 58 7.70 -2.88 2.29
C LYS A 58 7.19 -2.56 3.70
N LYS A 59 5.88 -2.31 3.83
CA LYS A 59 5.25 -1.97 5.11
C LYS A 59 5.18 -3.18 6.05
N VAL A 60 4.73 -4.33 5.58
CA VAL A 60 4.64 -5.58 6.35
C VAL A 60 6.02 -5.95 6.90
N THR A 61 7.08 -5.86 6.09
CA THR A 61 8.45 -6.14 6.54
C THR A 61 8.83 -5.23 7.73
N SER A 62 8.64 -3.92 7.60
CA SER A 62 8.92 -2.98 8.69
C SER A 62 8.03 -3.17 9.92
N ASP A 63 6.76 -3.53 9.73
CA ASP A 63 5.81 -3.72 10.84
C ASP A 63 6.12 -5.03 11.59
N MET A 64 6.52 -6.08 10.89
CA MET A 64 6.96 -7.35 11.48
C MET A 64 8.18 -7.17 12.40
N GLU A 65 9.19 -6.39 11.96
CA GLU A 65 10.37 -6.07 12.78
C GLU A 65 10.03 -5.27 14.05
N ARG A 66 8.95 -4.49 14.01
CA ARG A 66 8.47 -3.66 15.12
C ARG A 66 7.36 -4.32 15.92
N PHE A 67 7.05 -5.60 15.66
CA PHE A 67 5.97 -6.35 16.31
C PHE A 67 4.56 -5.74 16.12
N HIS A 68 4.38 -4.90 15.09
CA HIS A 68 3.08 -4.31 14.72
C HIS A 68 2.25 -5.25 13.82
N PHE A 69 1.98 -6.45 14.30
CA PHE A 69 1.32 -7.51 13.51
C PHE A 69 -0.07 -7.15 13.01
N ASN A 70 -0.84 -6.39 13.79
CA ASN A 70 -2.17 -5.96 13.44
C ASN A 70 -2.17 -5.01 12.23
N THR A 71 -1.20 -4.10 12.14
CA THR A 71 -1.08 -3.20 10.99
C THR A 71 -0.51 -3.94 9.78
N ALA A 72 0.42 -4.88 9.96
CA ALA A 72 0.88 -5.77 8.89
C ALA A 72 -0.29 -6.57 8.28
N LEU A 73 -1.13 -7.19 9.11
CA LEU A 73 -2.31 -7.94 8.65
C LEU A 73 -3.35 -7.03 7.98
N ALA A 74 -3.46 -5.76 8.37
CA ALA A 74 -4.33 -4.80 7.70
C ALA A 74 -3.88 -4.53 6.26
N GLU A 75 -2.58 -4.32 6.02
CA GLU A 75 -2.02 -4.15 4.67
C GLU A 75 -2.27 -5.38 3.79
N ILE A 76 -2.07 -6.57 4.34
CA ILE A 76 -2.34 -7.82 3.63
C ILE A 76 -3.83 -7.94 3.28
N ARG A 77 -4.74 -7.56 4.18
CA ARG A 77 -6.20 -7.55 3.89
C ARG A 77 -6.56 -6.59 2.77
N VAL A 78 -5.91 -5.44 2.69
CA VAL A 78 -6.07 -4.48 1.58
C VAL A 78 -5.62 -5.13 0.28
N LEU A 79 -4.43 -5.72 0.24
CA LEU A 79 -3.92 -6.44 -0.95
C LEU A 79 -4.90 -7.50 -1.45
N PHE A 80 -5.32 -8.43 -0.59
CA PHE A 80 -6.24 -9.50 -1.01
C PHE A 80 -7.65 -9.00 -1.37
N SER A 81 -8.06 -7.84 -0.87
CA SER A 81 -9.31 -7.20 -1.31
C SER A 81 -9.15 -6.57 -2.69
N GLU A 82 -7.98 -5.98 -2.99
CA GLU A 82 -7.67 -5.48 -4.33
C GLU A 82 -7.60 -6.63 -5.34
N LEU A 83 -6.87 -7.71 -5.03
CA LEU A 83 -6.78 -8.89 -5.89
C LEU A 83 -8.16 -9.50 -6.21
N ALA A 84 -9.03 -9.64 -5.20
CA ALA A 84 -10.37 -10.20 -5.40
C ALA A 84 -11.27 -9.33 -6.29
N ASN A 85 -11.04 -8.02 -6.33
CA ASN A 85 -11.86 -7.06 -7.08
C ASN A 85 -11.27 -6.69 -8.44
N PHE A 86 -9.97 -6.92 -8.63
CA PHE A 86 -9.31 -6.65 -9.90
C PHE A 86 -9.82 -7.61 -10.99
N ARG A 87 -9.96 -7.10 -12.21
CA ARG A 87 -10.39 -7.87 -13.38
C ARG A 87 -9.32 -7.71 -14.46
N PRO A 88 -8.42 -8.68 -14.63
CA PRO A 88 -7.35 -8.58 -15.61
C PRO A 88 -7.92 -8.71 -17.02
N GLU A 89 -7.52 -7.80 -17.92
CA GLU A 89 -7.94 -7.79 -19.32
C GLU A 89 -6.82 -8.32 -20.24
N THR A 90 -5.58 -8.32 -19.75
CA THR A 90 -4.39 -8.75 -20.50
C THR A 90 -3.65 -9.88 -19.80
N ASP A 91 -2.83 -10.62 -20.56
CA ASP A 91 -2.01 -11.72 -20.02
C ASP A 91 -0.98 -11.21 -19.00
N GLY A 92 -0.37 -10.05 -19.26
CA GLY A 92 0.56 -9.42 -18.32
C GLY A 92 -0.11 -8.99 -17.02
N GLU A 93 -1.38 -8.58 -17.04
CA GLU A 93 -2.15 -8.32 -15.82
C GLU A 93 -2.50 -9.60 -15.06
N ARG A 94 -2.80 -10.70 -15.76
CA ARG A 94 -2.99 -12.00 -15.09
C ARG A 94 -1.71 -12.47 -14.40
N THR A 95 -0.56 -12.31 -15.05
CA THR A 95 0.75 -12.57 -14.43
C THR A 95 0.99 -11.66 -13.22
N ALA A 96 0.65 -10.37 -13.32
CA ALA A 96 0.77 -9.43 -12.20
C ALA A 96 -0.08 -9.83 -10.99
N VAL A 97 -1.31 -10.33 -11.20
CA VAL A 97 -2.16 -10.88 -10.13
C VAL A 97 -1.54 -12.13 -9.52
N TYR A 98 -1.00 -13.04 -10.34
CA TYR A 98 -0.30 -14.24 -9.86
C TYR A 98 0.93 -13.91 -9.01
N GLU A 99 1.77 -12.99 -9.46
CA GLU A 99 2.95 -12.54 -8.71
C GLU A 99 2.57 -11.85 -7.40
N ALA A 100 1.56 -10.97 -7.44
CA ALA A 100 1.02 -10.32 -6.25
C ALA A 100 0.44 -11.33 -5.24
N ALA A 101 -0.23 -12.39 -5.71
CA ALA A 101 -0.71 -13.47 -4.86
C ALA A 101 0.44 -14.27 -4.23
N CYS A 102 1.52 -14.56 -4.96
CA CYS A 102 2.72 -15.18 -4.42
C CYS A 102 3.31 -14.36 -3.26
N LEU A 103 3.48 -13.05 -3.47
CA LEU A 103 3.95 -12.13 -2.43
C LEU A 103 3.00 -12.10 -1.23
N GLY A 104 1.69 -12.06 -1.49
CA GLY A 104 0.65 -12.13 -0.45
C GLY A 104 0.75 -13.38 0.42
N VAL A 105 0.94 -14.55 -0.20
CA VAL A 105 1.09 -15.84 0.50
C VAL A 105 2.35 -15.85 1.37
N GLN A 106 3.48 -15.36 0.85
CA GLN A 106 4.72 -15.25 1.63
C GLN A 106 4.55 -14.30 2.83
N MET A 107 3.86 -13.17 2.67
CA MET A 107 3.57 -12.24 3.76
C MET A 107 2.66 -12.82 4.84
N ILE A 108 1.72 -13.70 4.47
CA ILE A 108 0.80 -14.37 5.43
C ILE A 108 1.48 -15.53 6.16
N ALA A 109 2.51 -16.14 5.58
CA ALA A 109 3.12 -17.39 6.08
C ALA A 109 3.47 -17.37 7.58
N PRO A 110 4.01 -16.29 8.17
CA PRO A 110 4.28 -16.23 9.61
C PRO A 110 3.03 -16.31 10.50
N PHE A 111 1.85 -16.02 9.95
CA PHE A 111 0.57 -15.94 10.67
C PHE A 111 -0.33 -17.15 10.45
N ALA A 112 -0.38 -17.68 9.22
CA ALA A 112 -1.22 -18.82 8.84
C ALA A 112 -0.44 -19.84 7.99
N PRO A 113 0.61 -20.46 8.55
CA PRO A 113 1.59 -21.24 7.79
C PRO A 113 0.97 -22.41 7.02
N HIS A 114 0.05 -23.16 7.64
CA HIS A 114 -0.59 -24.32 7.01
C HIS A 114 -1.38 -23.96 5.75
N LEU A 115 -2.18 -22.88 5.79
CA LEU A 115 -2.89 -22.41 4.60
C LEU A 115 -1.89 -21.94 3.54
N CYS A 116 -0.84 -21.25 3.95
CA CYS A 116 0.14 -20.72 3.01
C CYS A 116 0.95 -21.82 2.31
N GLU A 117 1.25 -22.94 2.96
CA GLU A 117 1.88 -24.10 2.31
C GLU A 117 0.97 -24.68 1.21
N GLU A 118 -0.32 -24.90 1.49
CA GLU A 118 -1.30 -25.36 0.49
C GLU A 118 -1.45 -24.37 -0.67
N CYS A 119 -1.51 -23.07 -0.36
CA CYS A 119 -1.53 -22.00 -1.36
C CYS A 119 -0.25 -22.00 -2.22
N TRP A 120 0.91 -22.23 -1.61
CA TRP A 120 2.21 -22.23 -2.29
C TRP A 120 2.32 -23.40 -3.27
N GLU A 121 1.88 -24.59 -2.85
CA GLU A 121 1.77 -25.76 -3.73
C GLU A 121 0.77 -25.49 -4.87
N THR A 122 -0.39 -24.91 -4.57
CA THR A 122 -1.42 -24.53 -5.57
C THR A 122 -0.87 -23.55 -6.61
N LEU A 123 -0.02 -22.60 -6.20
CA LEU A 123 0.67 -21.66 -7.09
C LEU A 123 1.78 -22.34 -7.93
N GLY A 124 1.93 -23.66 -7.87
CA GLY A 124 2.90 -24.43 -8.62
C GLY A 124 4.32 -24.35 -8.07
N LYS A 125 4.49 -23.99 -6.79
CA LYS A 125 5.81 -23.89 -6.17
C LYS A 125 6.18 -25.25 -5.55
N GLY A 126 7.15 -25.94 -6.14
CA GLY A 126 7.54 -27.32 -5.74
C GLY A 126 8.44 -27.44 -4.50
N THR A 127 8.42 -26.46 -3.60
CA THR A 127 9.29 -26.41 -2.41
C THR A 127 8.50 -25.96 -1.21
N LEU A 128 8.89 -26.36 0.00
CA LEU A 128 8.27 -25.83 1.22
C LEU A 128 8.39 -24.31 1.30
N LEU A 129 7.28 -23.63 1.55
CA LEU A 129 7.25 -22.17 1.73
C LEU A 129 8.09 -21.75 2.93
N ALA A 130 8.10 -22.55 4.00
CA ALA A 130 8.93 -22.30 5.18
C ALA A 130 10.43 -22.18 4.88
N ASN A 131 10.92 -22.74 3.77
CA ASN A 131 12.31 -22.65 3.33
C ASN A 131 12.55 -21.55 2.29
N ALA A 132 11.49 -20.90 1.80
CA ALA A 132 11.62 -19.81 0.85
C ALA A 132 12.21 -18.57 1.55
N PRO A 133 13.08 -17.80 0.88
CA PRO A 133 13.54 -16.53 1.44
C PRO A 133 12.37 -15.56 1.57
N TRP A 134 12.46 -14.66 2.56
CA TRP A 134 11.55 -13.53 2.63
C TRP A 134 11.66 -12.68 1.34
N PRO A 135 10.54 -12.30 0.69
CA PRO A 135 10.60 -11.58 -0.56
C PRO A 135 11.14 -10.15 -0.37
N VAL A 136 11.71 -9.60 -1.44
CA VAL A 136 12.21 -8.22 -1.48
C VAL A 136 11.28 -7.39 -2.37
N HIS A 137 10.89 -6.21 -1.91
CA HIS A 137 10.05 -5.31 -2.72
C HIS A 137 10.87 -4.61 -3.81
N ASP A 138 10.23 -4.32 -4.94
CA ASP A 138 10.82 -3.54 -6.01
C ASP A 138 10.49 -2.05 -5.80
N GLU A 139 11.51 -1.24 -5.53
CA GLU A 139 11.37 0.21 -5.33
C GLU A 139 10.80 0.93 -6.57
N SER A 140 11.05 0.43 -7.78
CA SER A 140 10.53 1.05 -9.02
C SER A 140 9.01 0.92 -9.16
N LEU A 141 8.41 -0.11 -8.56
CA LEU A 141 6.97 -0.33 -8.58
C LEU A 141 6.22 0.47 -7.51
N ILE A 142 6.92 0.95 -6.50
CA ILE A 142 6.36 1.75 -5.40
C ILE A 142 6.84 3.20 -5.38
N ALA A 143 7.69 3.59 -6.35
CA ALA A 143 8.10 4.96 -6.54
C ALA A 143 6.86 5.82 -6.83
N GLU A 144 6.48 6.65 -5.87
CA GLU A 144 5.49 7.69 -6.08
C GLU A 144 6.20 8.86 -6.76
N ASN A 145 5.88 9.08 -8.04
CA ASN A 145 6.39 10.22 -8.79
C ASN A 145 5.76 11.54 -8.33
N GLU A 146 4.71 11.49 -7.51
CA GLU A 146 4.01 12.64 -6.96
C GLU A 146 3.62 12.40 -5.51
N PHE A 147 3.64 13.44 -4.68
CA PHE A 147 3.16 13.41 -3.30
C PHE A 147 2.08 14.47 -3.07
N GLN A 148 1.21 14.23 -2.10
CA GLN A 148 0.19 15.21 -1.71
C GLN A 148 0.81 16.30 -0.81
N LEU A 149 1.02 17.48 -1.36
CA LEU A 149 1.46 18.68 -0.64
C LEU A 149 0.30 19.34 0.08
N VAL A 150 0.38 19.45 1.41
CA VAL A 150 -0.59 20.23 2.19
C VAL A 150 -0.27 21.72 2.09
N VAL A 151 -1.22 22.52 1.59
CA VAL A 151 -1.06 23.96 1.43
C VAL A 151 -1.76 24.69 2.57
N GLN A 152 -1.03 25.58 3.22
CA GLN A 152 -1.51 26.43 4.31
C GLN A 152 -1.41 27.91 3.94
N VAL A 153 -2.36 28.71 4.46
CA VAL A 153 -2.30 30.17 4.43
C VAL A 153 -2.43 30.68 5.86
N ASN A 154 -1.43 31.40 6.36
CA ASN A 154 -1.29 31.80 7.77
C ASN A 154 -1.52 30.61 8.73
N GLY A 155 -0.93 29.45 8.42
CA GLY A 155 -0.97 28.24 9.26
C GLY A 155 -2.27 27.43 9.21
N LYS A 156 -3.30 27.86 8.47
CA LYS A 156 -4.55 27.10 8.28
C LYS A 156 -4.51 26.34 6.94
N VAL A 157 -4.86 25.06 6.94
CA VAL A 157 -4.93 24.23 5.72
C VAL A 157 -6.02 24.75 4.79
N ARG A 158 -5.65 25.06 3.54
CA ARG A 158 -6.53 25.64 2.51
C ARG A 158 -6.62 24.78 1.25
N ASP A 159 -5.58 24.03 0.93
CA ASP A 159 -5.59 23.15 -0.23
C ASP A 159 -4.69 21.93 -0.04
N ARG A 160 -4.83 20.97 -0.96
CA ARG A 160 -3.94 19.81 -1.11
C ARG A 160 -3.65 19.62 -2.59
N LEU A 161 -2.37 19.68 -2.97
CA LEU A 161 -1.92 19.57 -4.37
C LEU A 161 -1.13 18.28 -4.56
N MET A 162 -1.28 17.61 -5.70
CA MET A 162 -0.33 16.58 -6.12
C MET A 162 0.86 17.27 -6.77
N VAL A 163 2.06 16.98 -6.28
CA VAL A 163 3.29 17.64 -6.70
C VAL A 163 4.35 16.57 -7.00
N PRO A 164 5.09 16.67 -8.12
CA PRO A 164 6.14 15.72 -8.41
C PRO A 164 7.17 15.63 -7.27
N THR A 165 7.63 14.42 -6.95
CA THR A 165 8.59 14.19 -5.85
C THR A 165 9.97 14.81 -6.12
N ASP A 166 10.30 15.05 -7.38
CA ASP A 166 11.52 15.70 -7.85
C ASP A 166 11.36 17.20 -8.15
N ALA A 167 10.18 17.78 -7.88
CA ALA A 167 9.92 19.18 -8.15
C ALA A 167 10.82 20.10 -7.32
N ALA A 168 11.55 20.99 -8.01
CA ALA A 168 12.32 22.05 -7.38
C ALA A 168 11.41 22.99 -6.56
N GLU A 169 11.93 23.56 -5.45
CA GLU A 169 11.16 24.44 -4.56
C GLU A 169 10.46 25.59 -5.31
N ASP A 170 11.13 26.19 -6.30
CA ASP A 170 10.55 27.26 -7.12
C ASP A 170 9.32 26.77 -7.90
N ARG A 171 9.38 25.56 -8.44
CA ARG A 171 8.25 24.95 -9.15
C ARG A 171 7.09 24.65 -8.19
N VAL A 172 7.40 24.17 -6.99
CA VAL A 172 6.38 23.94 -5.95
C VAL A 172 5.72 25.25 -5.54
N ARG A 173 6.50 26.32 -5.39
CA ARG A 173 6.00 27.65 -5.07
C ARG A 173 5.05 28.18 -6.15
N GLU A 174 5.39 28.04 -7.41
CA GLU A 174 4.52 28.39 -8.53
C GLU A 174 3.18 27.64 -8.44
N LEU A 175 3.23 26.30 -8.34
CA LEU A 175 2.03 25.46 -8.25
C LEU A 175 1.12 25.86 -7.08
N VAL A 176 1.71 26.18 -5.92
CA VAL A 176 0.97 26.63 -4.74
C VAL A 176 0.33 28.00 -4.96
N LEU A 177 1.04 28.96 -5.56
CA LEU A 177 0.53 30.31 -5.80
C LEU A 177 -0.44 30.40 -6.98
N GLU A 178 -0.40 29.44 -7.90
CA GLU A 178 -1.34 29.32 -9.03
C GLU A 178 -2.63 28.57 -8.65
N SER A 179 -2.63 27.79 -7.57
CA SER A 179 -3.83 27.09 -7.08
C SER A 179 -5.01 28.06 -6.90
N PRO A 180 -6.17 27.80 -7.52
CA PRO A 180 -7.35 28.65 -7.41
C PRO A 180 -7.80 28.85 -5.96
N LYS A 181 -7.79 27.78 -5.16
CA LYS A 181 -8.15 27.86 -3.73
C LYS A 181 -7.15 28.70 -2.96
N THR A 182 -5.86 28.51 -3.21
CA THR A 182 -4.82 29.29 -2.52
C THR A 182 -4.93 30.77 -2.87
N ARG A 183 -5.16 31.09 -4.15
CA ARG A 183 -5.42 32.47 -4.61
C ARG A 183 -6.64 33.11 -3.96
N GLU A 184 -7.73 32.37 -3.78
CA GLU A 184 -8.93 32.86 -3.08
C GLU A 184 -8.60 33.33 -1.65
N PHE A 185 -7.74 32.58 -0.93
CA PHE A 185 -7.33 32.95 0.42
C PHE A 185 -6.24 34.03 0.48
N ILE A 186 -5.42 34.18 -0.56
CA ILE A 186 -4.44 35.26 -0.66
C ILE A 186 -5.13 36.58 -1.02
N GLY A 187 -6.06 36.57 -1.98
CA GLY A 187 -6.71 37.77 -2.52
C GLY A 187 -5.69 38.79 -3.02
N ASP A 188 -5.91 40.07 -2.68
CA ASP A 188 -5.00 41.18 -3.04
C ASP A 188 -3.82 41.36 -2.06
N LYS A 189 -3.66 40.45 -1.09
CA LYS A 189 -2.64 40.59 -0.04
C LYS A 189 -1.27 40.15 -0.56
N GLN A 190 -0.24 40.88 -0.13
CA GLN A 190 1.14 40.50 -0.45
C GLN A 190 1.59 39.28 0.35
N VAL A 191 2.28 38.36 -0.33
CA VAL A 191 2.95 37.23 0.30
C VAL A 191 4.23 37.74 0.98
N ARG A 192 4.28 37.70 2.32
CA ARG A 192 5.44 38.09 3.11
C ARG A 192 6.51 37.00 3.18
N LYS A 193 6.08 35.75 3.27
CA LYS A 193 6.98 34.60 3.41
C LYS A 193 6.34 33.35 2.83
N PHE A 194 7.17 32.53 2.17
CA PHE A 194 6.82 31.18 1.75
C PHE A 194 7.69 30.21 2.56
N ILE A 195 7.07 29.20 3.16
CA ILE A 195 7.77 28.19 3.96
C ILE A 195 7.44 26.83 3.35
N TYR A 196 8.44 26.16 2.81
CA TYR A 196 8.30 24.84 2.23
C TYR A 196 9.01 23.80 3.09
N ILE A 197 8.31 22.69 3.37
CA ILE A 197 8.87 21.49 3.97
C ILE A 197 8.73 20.38 2.90
N PRO A 198 9.84 19.96 2.27
CA PRO A 198 9.83 18.96 1.20
C PRO A 198 9.05 17.70 1.59
N GLY A 199 8.22 17.22 0.65
CA GLY A 199 7.39 16.03 0.85
C GLY A 199 6.25 16.18 1.87
N ARG A 200 6.01 17.36 2.46
CA ARG A 200 5.08 17.51 3.59
C ARG A 200 4.09 18.65 3.46
N LEU A 201 4.56 19.91 3.48
CA LEU A 201 3.65 21.07 3.45
C LEU A 201 4.31 22.33 2.86
N ALA A 202 3.47 23.24 2.38
CA ALA A 202 3.84 24.61 2.03
C ALA A 202 2.93 25.59 2.78
N ASN A 203 3.50 26.58 3.46
CA ASN A 203 2.75 27.62 4.16
C ASN A 203 3.05 29.00 3.57
N VAL A 204 1.99 29.67 3.12
CA VAL A 204 2.01 31.03 2.59
C VAL A 204 1.64 31.99 3.71
N VAL A 205 2.56 32.86 4.10
CA VAL A 205 2.32 33.91 5.07
C VAL A 205 1.96 35.19 4.32
N ILE A 206 0.74 35.68 4.51
CA ILE A 206 0.20 36.88 3.87
C ILE A 206 0.20 38.08 4.82
N ALA A 207 0.20 39.27 4.25
CA ALA A 207 0.24 40.55 4.96
C ALA A 207 -1.07 40.96 5.66
#